data_AF-A0A078G607-F1
#
_entry.id   AF-A0A078G607-F1
#
_cell.length_a   1.000
_cell.length_b   1.000
_cell.length_c   1.000
_cell.angle_alpha   90.00
_cell.angle_beta   90.00
_cell.angle_gamma   90.00
#
_symmetry.space_group_name_H-M   'P 1'
#
loop_
_entity.id
_entity.type
_entity.pdbx_description
1 polymer ?
#
loop_
_entity_poly.entity_id
_entity_poly.type
_entity_poly.pdbx_seq_one_letter_code
_entity_poly.pdbx_strand_id
1 'polypeptide(L)'
;MAKSLLCPSALNSFISSNLSSSTSSKNNQIACSGNIKNQTPSLSWNRRELSLGFMSTFLAVGLVGNNDRRSRDANAAILEADDDEELLEKVKQDRKKRIERQAVLNSAVKEKGYLQDLVYNLSKVGQAIENNDLPAAGLVLGNGSDTEWVKTANLAFTKLSASPEENTEVETFNSSLASLVTSVNKNDLESSKLAFVSSASAFEKWSSLTGLLGQLKGI
;
A
#
# COMPACT_ATOMS: atom_id res chain seq x y z
N MET A 1 -48.42 54.05 -29.80
CA MET A 1 -49.40 54.01 -28.70
C MET A 1 -49.47 52.59 -28.16
N ALA A 2 -49.46 52.48 -26.82
CA ALA A 2 -49.71 51.31 -25.96
C ALA A 2 -48.84 50.05 -26.09
N LYS A 3 -47.97 49.89 -25.08
CA LYS A 3 -47.30 48.67 -24.61
C LYS A 3 -48.29 47.82 -23.79
N SER A 4 -48.18 46.49 -23.84
CA SER A 4 -48.67 45.62 -22.77
C SER A 4 -47.54 44.68 -22.30
N LEU A 5 -47.35 44.71 -20.99
CA LEU A 5 -46.47 43.92 -20.15
C LEU A 5 -47.19 42.63 -19.73
N LEU A 6 -46.47 41.52 -19.54
CA LEU A 6 -46.36 40.84 -18.24
C LEU A 6 -45.46 39.61 -18.31
N CYS A 7 -44.68 39.49 -17.24
CA CYS A 7 -43.57 38.57 -16.96
C CYS A 7 -44.04 37.38 -16.07
N PRO A 8 -43.15 36.43 -15.70
CA PRO A 8 -43.47 35.05 -15.30
C PRO A 8 -43.64 34.85 -13.78
N SER A 9 -44.31 33.76 -13.40
CA SER A 9 -44.59 33.39 -12.00
C SER A 9 -43.38 32.77 -11.29
N ALA A 10 -43.25 33.15 -10.02
CA ALA A 10 -42.09 33.02 -9.16
C ALA A 10 -42.09 31.77 -8.24
N LEU A 11 -40.90 31.58 -7.67
CA LEU A 11 -40.46 30.77 -6.52
C LEU A 11 -41.43 30.74 -5.32
N ASN A 12 -41.37 29.66 -4.54
CA ASN A 12 -41.71 29.68 -3.11
C ASN A 12 -40.67 28.92 -2.29
N SER A 13 -40.36 29.48 -1.11
CA SER A 13 -39.41 28.97 -0.14
C SER A 13 -40.01 28.94 1.27
N PHE A 14 -39.54 27.99 2.07
CA PHE A 14 -39.19 28.09 3.51
C PHE A 14 -40.28 28.22 4.63
N ILE A 15 -40.15 27.27 5.59
CA ILE A 15 -39.91 27.44 7.04
C ILE A 15 -41.09 27.60 8.05
N SER A 16 -41.16 26.60 8.94
CA SER A 16 -41.25 26.65 10.43
C SER A 16 -42.53 26.32 11.24
N SER A 17 -42.24 25.45 12.24
CA SER A 17 -42.50 25.55 13.69
C SER A 17 -43.83 25.11 14.32
N ASN A 18 -43.72 24.22 15.32
CA ASN A 18 -44.11 24.39 16.76
C ASN A 18 -44.09 23.00 17.43
N LEU A 19 -43.15 22.65 18.31
CA LEU A 19 -43.03 22.92 19.76
C LEU A 19 -44.30 22.67 20.59
N SER A 20 -44.21 21.73 21.54
CA SER A 20 -45.00 21.72 22.77
C SER A 20 -44.25 20.98 23.88
N SER A 21 -44.19 21.65 25.04
CA SER A 21 -43.52 21.33 26.29
C SER A 21 -44.55 21.00 27.37
N SER A 22 -44.22 20.13 28.34
CA SER A 22 -44.72 20.29 29.71
C SER A 22 -43.80 19.63 30.76
N THR A 23 -43.88 20.16 31.96
CA THR A 23 -42.86 20.25 33.02
C THR A 23 -43.28 19.56 34.33
N SER A 24 -42.36 19.60 35.32
CA SER A 24 -42.54 19.45 36.80
C SER A 24 -42.08 18.10 37.39
N SER A 25 -41.35 17.91 38.51
CA SER A 25 -40.49 18.66 39.47
C SER A 25 -40.73 18.03 40.86
N LYS A 26 -39.68 17.53 41.55
CA LYS A 26 -39.33 17.84 42.96
C LYS A 26 -38.19 17.00 43.54
N ASN A 27 -37.39 17.70 44.36
CA ASN A 27 -36.12 17.36 45.00
C ASN A 27 -36.21 16.43 46.22
N ASN A 28 -35.07 15.82 46.60
CA ASN A 28 -34.47 15.91 47.94
C ASN A 28 -32.98 15.50 47.90
N GLN A 29 -32.12 16.25 48.61
CA GLN A 29 -30.66 16.07 48.78
C GLN A 29 -30.31 15.67 50.23
N ILE A 30 -29.01 15.37 50.44
CA ILE A 30 -28.16 15.38 51.67
C ILE A 30 -27.88 13.94 52.21
N ALA A 31 -26.66 13.46 52.52
CA ALA A 31 -25.31 14.03 52.69
C ALA A 31 -24.18 13.00 52.43
N CYS A 32 -22.95 13.52 52.31
CA CYS A 32 -21.69 12.92 51.90
C CYS A 32 -20.91 12.12 52.97
N SER A 33 -20.08 11.18 52.51
CA SER A 33 -18.69 10.90 52.97
C SER A 33 -18.12 9.81 52.04
N GLY A 34 -16.97 9.85 51.36
CA GLY A 34 -15.78 10.69 51.36
C GLY A 34 -14.58 9.76 51.13
N ASN A 35 -13.93 9.77 49.95
CA ASN A 35 -12.47 9.60 49.83
C ASN A 35 -11.97 9.90 48.41
N ILE A 36 -10.82 10.56 48.38
CA ILE A 36 -10.08 11.11 47.25
C ILE A 36 -9.18 10.03 46.64
N LYS A 37 -9.07 9.99 45.30
CA LYS A 37 -7.80 9.97 44.54
C LYS A 37 -8.07 9.89 43.03
N ASN A 38 -7.77 11.00 42.36
CA ASN A 38 -7.59 11.08 40.92
C ASN A 38 -6.35 10.26 40.52
N GLN A 39 -6.42 9.44 39.48
CA GLN A 39 -5.31 9.29 38.54
C GLN A 39 -5.75 8.67 37.20
N THR A 40 -5.47 9.45 36.16
CA THR A 40 -5.41 9.11 34.75
C THR A 40 -4.67 7.80 34.47
N PRO A 41 -5.08 6.97 33.49
CA PRO A 41 -4.28 5.84 33.05
C PRO A 41 -3.06 6.35 32.27
N SER A 42 -1.90 6.37 32.91
CA SER A 42 -0.63 6.46 32.20
C SER A 42 -0.39 5.14 31.46
N LEU A 43 -0.32 5.24 30.15
CA LEU A 43 0.06 4.18 29.22
C LEU A 43 1.52 3.81 29.49
N SER A 44 1.76 2.83 30.36
CA SER A 44 3.10 2.28 30.60
C SER A 44 3.54 1.47 29.38
N TRP A 45 4.42 2.05 28.57
CA TRP A 45 5.12 1.36 27.50
C TRP A 45 6.09 0.35 28.12
N ASN A 46 5.68 -0.92 28.22
CA ASN A 46 6.58 -2.00 28.55
C ASN A 46 7.53 -2.22 27.36
N ARG A 47 8.77 -1.72 27.51
CA ARG A 47 9.92 -2.08 26.68
C ARG A 47 10.08 -3.60 26.73
N ARG A 48 9.75 -4.29 25.65
CA ARG A 48 10.16 -5.70 25.47
C ARG A 48 11.62 -5.68 25.07
N GLU A 49 12.48 -5.94 26.04
CA GLU A 49 13.91 -6.10 25.85
C GLU A 49 14.17 -7.33 24.96
N LEU A 50 14.78 -7.08 23.80
CA LEU A 50 15.33 -8.13 22.95
C LEU A 50 16.67 -8.57 23.57
N SER A 51 16.63 -9.64 24.35
CA SER A 51 17.83 -10.27 24.89
C SER A 51 18.65 -10.91 23.76
N LEU A 52 19.75 -10.23 23.41
CA LEU A 52 20.75 -10.65 22.43
C LEU A 52 21.61 -11.79 23.03
N GLY A 53 21.25 -13.04 22.76
CA GLY A 53 22.03 -14.21 23.16
C GLY A 53 23.10 -14.57 22.14
N PHE A 54 24.18 -13.79 22.03
CA PHE A 54 25.39 -14.25 21.32
C PHE A 54 26.14 -15.25 22.22
N MET A 55 25.88 -16.54 22.04
CA MET A 55 26.72 -17.58 22.61
C MET A 55 28.08 -17.55 21.91
N SER A 56 29.02 -16.88 22.57
CA SER A 56 30.43 -16.85 22.22
C SER A 56 31.04 -18.22 22.54
N THR A 57 31.05 -19.11 21.54
CA THR A 57 31.84 -20.34 21.60
C THR A 57 33.31 -19.96 21.40
N PHE A 58 34.00 -19.65 22.48
CA PHE A 58 35.46 -19.61 22.49
C PHE A 58 35.98 -21.04 22.26
N LEU A 59 36.37 -21.33 21.02
CA LEU A 59 37.24 -22.48 20.71
C LEU A 59 38.64 -22.16 21.24
N ALA A 60 38.96 -22.65 22.43
CA ALA A 60 40.32 -22.70 22.93
C ALA A 60 41.12 -23.71 22.09
N VAL A 61 41.76 -23.24 21.02
CA VAL A 61 42.81 -24.00 20.33
C VAL A 61 44.06 -23.97 21.21
N GLY A 62 44.44 -25.16 21.67
CA GLY A 62 45.56 -25.38 22.57
C GLY A 62 46.88 -24.82 22.05
N LEU A 63 47.55 -24.10 22.94
CA LEU A 63 48.91 -23.59 22.77
C LEU A 63 49.87 -24.75 23.07
N VAL A 64 50.20 -25.55 22.06
CA VAL A 64 51.40 -26.42 22.10
C VAL A 64 52.54 -25.63 21.49
N GLY A 65 53.39 -25.09 22.37
CA GLY A 65 54.67 -24.54 21.99
C GLY A 65 55.58 -25.65 21.48
N ASN A 66 56.07 -25.49 20.25
CA ASN A 66 57.34 -26.05 19.84
C ASN A 66 58.10 -24.95 19.08
N ASN A 67 59.28 -24.64 19.60
CA ASN A 67 60.25 -23.73 19.01
C ASN A 67 60.68 -24.27 17.64
N ASP A 68 60.35 -23.56 16.57
CA ASP A 68 61.17 -23.57 15.37
C ASP A 68 61.04 -22.22 14.63
N ARG A 69 62.12 -21.44 14.72
CA ARG A 69 62.37 -20.25 13.91
C ARG A 69 62.49 -20.69 12.45
N ARG A 70 61.38 -20.74 11.73
CA ARG A 70 61.37 -20.76 10.27
C ARG A 70 60.69 -19.51 9.78
N SER A 71 61.49 -18.66 9.16
CA SER A 71 61.08 -17.54 8.30
C SER A 71 59.93 -18.03 7.41
N ARG A 72 58.71 -17.77 7.83
CA ARG A 72 57.57 -17.75 6.92
C ARG A 72 57.58 -16.34 6.41
N ASP A 73 58.14 -16.18 5.21
CA ASP A 73 57.87 -15.02 4.39
C ASP A 73 56.35 -14.99 4.25
N ALA A 74 55.72 -14.14 5.06
CA ALA A 74 54.34 -13.78 4.92
C ALA A 74 54.29 -12.98 3.62
N ASN A 75 54.15 -13.70 2.50
CA ASN A 75 53.59 -13.14 1.29
C ASN A 75 52.13 -12.81 1.61
N ALA A 76 51.91 -11.77 2.39
CA ALA A 76 50.65 -11.07 2.41
C ALA A 76 50.45 -10.63 0.96
N ALA A 77 49.46 -11.21 0.29
CA ALA A 77 48.93 -10.59 -0.90
C ALA A 77 48.43 -9.21 -0.45
N ILE A 78 49.22 -8.17 -0.70
CA ILE A 78 48.80 -6.79 -0.55
C ILE A 78 47.73 -6.61 -1.62
N LEU A 79 46.46 -6.82 -1.24
CA LEU A 79 45.35 -6.33 -2.03
C LEU A 79 45.51 -4.82 -2.08
N GLU A 80 45.55 -4.27 -3.29
CA GLU A 80 45.68 -2.83 -3.53
C GLU A 80 44.55 -2.13 -2.75
N ALA A 81 44.88 -1.17 -1.89
CA ALA A 81 43.91 -0.51 -1.00
C ALA A 81 42.73 0.16 -1.73
N ASP A 82 42.86 0.33 -3.05
CA ASP A 82 41.83 0.86 -3.94
C ASP A 82 40.66 -0.12 -4.16
N ASP A 83 40.86 -1.44 -3.98
CA ASP A 83 39.83 -2.48 -4.18
C ASP A 83 38.80 -2.54 -3.02
N ASP A 84 39.20 -2.08 -1.82
CA ASP A 84 38.31 -1.97 -0.65
C ASP A 84 37.35 -0.76 -0.75
N GLU A 85 37.77 0.32 -1.41
CA GLU A 85 37.00 1.56 -1.56
C GLU A 85 35.83 1.36 -2.55
N GLU A 86 36.04 0.66 -3.67
CA GLU A 86 35.01 0.40 -4.68
C GLU A 86 33.86 -0.47 -4.12
N LEU A 87 34.18 -1.45 -3.30
CA LEU A 87 33.20 -2.32 -2.65
C LEU A 87 32.36 -1.56 -1.61
N LEU A 88 32.99 -0.68 -0.82
CA LEU A 88 32.29 0.18 0.13
C LEU A 88 31.38 1.18 -0.58
N GLU A 89 31.78 1.73 -1.73
CA GLU A 89 30.94 2.58 -2.55
C GLU A 89 29.71 1.84 -3.08
N LYS A 90 29.85 0.61 -3.58
CA LYS A 90 28.72 -0.23 -4.00
C LYS A 90 27.72 -0.47 -2.87
N VAL A 91 28.18 -0.77 -1.66
CA VAL A 91 27.31 -0.99 -0.49
C VAL A 91 26.59 0.29 -0.07
N LYS A 92 27.31 1.42 -0.02
CA LYS A 92 26.72 2.74 0.29
C LYS A 92 25.68 3.14 -0.75
N GLN A 93 25.97 2.93 -2.03
CA GLN A 93 25.04 3.19 -3.13
C GLN A 93 23.81 2.29 -3.06
N ASP A 94 23.95 0.99 -2.79
CA ASP A 94 22.79 0.09 -2.67
C ASP A 94 21.90 0.47 -1.50
N ARG A 95 22.50 0.79 -0.35
CA ARG A 95 21.76 1.31 0.82
C ARG A 95 21.06 2.63 0.50
N LYS A 96 21.74 3.56 -0.18
CA LYS A 96 21.16 4.84 -0.59
C LYS A 96 19.98 4.63 -1.53
N LYS A 97 20.11 3.76 -2.55
CA LYS A 97 19.03 3.41 -3.47
C LYS A 97 17.81 2.84 -2.75
N ARG A 98 18.00 1.97 -1.75
CA ARG A 98 16.88 1.43 -0.96
C ARG A 98 16.17 2.51 -0.14
N ILE A 99 16.91 3.43 0.48
CA ILE A 99 16.34 4.52 1.27
C ILE A 99 15.59 5.52 0.38
N GLU A 100 16.17 5.91 -0.75
CA GLU A 100 15.53 6.81 -1.72
C GLU A 100 14.25 6.19 -2.29
N ARG A 101 14.28 4.90 -2.66
CA ARG A 101 13.07 4.18 -3.07
C ARG A 101 12.00 4.19 -1.99
N GLN A 102 12.34 3.88 -0.74
CA GLN A 102 11.37 3.93 0.36
C GLN A 102 10.84 5.34 0.63
N ALA A 103 11.65 6.38 0.45
CA ALA A 103 11.20 7.77 0.60
C ALA A 103 10.22 8.18 -0.51
N VAL A 104 10.51 7.81 -1.76
CA VAL A 104 9.60 8.01 -2.90
C VAL A 104 8.29 7.26 -2.64
N LEU A 105 8.36 5.99 -2.23
CA LEU A 105 7.17 5.21 -1.90
C LEU A 105 6.38 5.82 -0.73
N ASN A 106 7.04 6.29 0.33
CA ASN A 106 6.35 6.89 1.49
C ASN A 106 5.69 8.23 1.18
N SER A 107 6.26 9.02 0.27
CA SER A 107 5.68 10.30 -0.17
C SER A 107 4.54 10.12 -1.19
N ALA A 108 4.51 9.00 -1.91
CA ALA A 108 3.50 8.67 -2.93
C ALA A 108 2.14 8.20 -2.35
N VAL A 109 1.56 8.97 -1.42
CA VAL A 109 0.27 8.66 -0.79
C VAL A 109 -0.87 8.63 -1.81
N LYS A 110 -0.84 9.54 -2.79
CA LYS A 110 -1.88 9.68 -3.81
C LYS A 110 -1.86 8.52 -4.80
N GLU A 111 -0.68 8.12 -5.25
CA GLU A 111 -0.46 6.99 -6.14
C GLU A 111 -0.87 5.67 -5.48
N LYS A 112 -0.60 5.49 -4.18
CA LYS A 112 -1.13 4.35 -3.41
C LYS A 112 -2.66 4.34 -3.36
N GLY A 113 -3.29 5.51 -3.24
CA GLY A 113 -4.74 5.65 -3.35
C GLY A 113 -5.28 5.15 -4.69
N TYR A 114 -4.63 5.52 -5.80
CA TYR A 114 -4.99 5.03 -7.13
C TYR A 114 -4.84 3.52 -7.29
N LEU A 115 -3.81 2.94 -6.69
CA LEU A 115 -3.63 1.48 -6.69
C LEU A 115 -4.68 0.78 -5.82
N GLN A 116 -5.11 1.40 -4.71
CA GLN A 116 -6.19 0.89 -3.89
C GLN A 116 -7.53 0.93 -4.63
N ASP A 117 -7.78 1.99 -5.40
CA ASP A 117 -8.95 2.10 -6.28
C ASP A 117 -8.91 1.02 -7.38
N LEU A 118 -7.73 0.72 -7.92
CA LEU A 118 -7.55 -0.39 -8.86
C LEU A 118 -7.89 -1.75 -8.23
N VAL A 119 -7.40 -2.03 -7.01
CA VAL A 119 -7.74 -3.27 -6.28
C VAL A 119 -9.24 -3.37 -6.03
N TYR A 120 -9.87 -2.26 -5.64
CA TYR A 120 -11.31 -2.22 -5.43
C TYR A 120 -12.09 -2.54 -6.72
N ASN A 121 -11.72 -1.93 -7.85
CA ASN A 121 -12.37 -2.19 -9.13
C ASN A 121 -12.13 -3.62 -9.63
N LEU A 122 -10.89 -4.13 -9.52
CA LEU A 122 -10.59 -5.53 -9.83
C LEU A 122 -11.40 -6.49 -8.95
N SER A 123 -11.57 -6.21 -7.67
CA SER A 123 -12.43 -7.01 -6.79
C SER A 123 -13.88 -7.02 -7.25
N LYS A 124 -14.42 -5.87 -7.70
CA LYS A 124 -15.77 -5.79 -8.26
C LYS A 124 -15.92 -6.59 -9.56
N VAL A 125 -14.93 -6.50 -10.44
CA VAL A 125 -14.87 -7.29 -11.68
C VAL A 125 -14.79 -8.77 -11.37
N GLY A 126 -13.93 -9.18 -10.43
CA GLY A 126 -13.79 -10.56 -9.99
C GLY A 126 -15.08 -11.12 -9.39
N GLN A 127 -15.74 -10.37 -8.51
CA GLN A 127 -17.05 -10.76 -7.95
C GLN A 127 -18.11 -10.94 -9.03
N ALA A 128 -18.15 -10.06 -10.04
CA ALA A 128 -19.09 -10.19 -11.15
C ALA A 128 -18.80 -11.44 -12.01
N ILE A 129 -17.52 -11.73 -12.29
CA ILE A 129 -17.11 -12.93 -13.03
C ILE A 129 -17.43 -14.21 -12.24
N GLU A 130 -17.20 -14.22 -10.92
CA GLU A 130 -17.53 -15.35 -10.04
C GLU A 130 -19.04 -15.62 -10.00
N ASN A 131 -19.86 -14.57 -10.02
CA ASN A 131 -21.31 -14.66 -10.11
C ASN A 131 -21.83 -14.97 -11.53
N ASN A 132 -20.95 -15.17 -12.52
CA ASN A 132 -21.26 -15.35 -13.94
C ASN A 132 -22.02 -14.15 -14.57
N ASP A 133 -21.90 -12.96 -13.99
CA ASP A 133 -22.50 -11.71 -14.49
C ASP A 133 -21.46 -10.90 -15.28
N LEU A 134 -21.16 -11.36 -16.50
CA LEU A 134 -20.25 -10.69 -17.42
C LEU A 134 -20.73 -9.28 -17.82
N PRO A 135 -22.05 -9.00 -17.99
CA PRO A 135 -22.53 -7.64 -18.19
C PRO A 135 -22.15 -6.68 -17.05
N ALA A 136 -22.29 -7.09 -15.78
CA ALA A 136 -21.87 -6.26 -14.65
C ALA A 136 -20.35 -6.06 -14.61
N ALA A 137 -19.57 -7.08 -14.96
CA ALA A 137 -18.11 -6.95 -15.09
C ALA A 137 -17.75 -5.93 -16.19
N GLY A 138 -18.44 -5.97 -17.32
CA GLY A 138 -18.28 -5.04 -18.44
C GLY A 138 -18.62 -3.59 -18.07
N LEU A 139 -19.64 -3.37 -17.23
CA LEU A 139 -19.98 -2.03 -16.73
C LEU A 139 -18.87 -1.40 -15.89
N VAL A 140 -18.17 -2.20 -15.08
CA VAL A 140 -17.05 -1.74 -14.23
C VAL A 140 -15.77 -1.54 -15.05
N LEU A 141 -15.50 -2.46 -16.00
CA LEU A 141 -14.37 -2.35 -16.91
C LEU A 141 -14.53 -1.19 -17.90
N GLY A 142 -15.77 -0.86 -18.26
CA GLY A 142 -16.10 0.17 -19.24
C GLY A 142 -15.46 -0.13 -20.60
N ASN A 143 -14.89 0.90 -21.22
CA ASN A 143 -14.15 0.78 -22.49
C ASN A 143 -12.72 0.21 -22.29
N GLY A 144 -12.39 -0.33 -21.11
CA GLY A 144 -11.07 -0.91 -20.82
C GLY A 144 -10.02 0.15 -20.57
N SER A 145 -9.13 0.39 -21.55
CA SER A 145 -7.97 1.28 -21.41
C SER A 145 -8.32 2.75 -21.16
N ASP A 146 -9.54 3.16 -21.52
CA ASP A 146 -9.99 4.54 -21.37
C ASP A 146 -10.62 4.87 -20.02
N THR A 147 -10.82 3.86 -19.17
CA THR A 147 -11.48 4.02 -17.89
C THR A 147 -10.57 4.77 -16.89
N GLU A 148 -11.15 5.71 -16.13
CA GLU A 148 -10.42 6.60 -15.22
C GLU A 148 -9.52 5.86 -14.22
N TRP A 149 -9.99 4.75 -13.65
CA TRP A 149 -9.19 3.96 -12.70
C TRP A 149 -7.99 3.26 -13.36
N VAL A 150 -8.10 2.89 -14.64
CA VAL A 150 -6.99 2.30 -15.42
C VAL A 150 -5.96 3.37 -15.78
N LYS A 151 -6.41 4.59 -16.11
CA LYS A 151 -5.53 5.74 -16.40
C LYS A 151 -4.74 6.18 -15.16
N THR A 152 -5.43 6.32 -14.03
CA THR A 152 -4.79 6.69 -12.76
C THR A 152 -3.89 5.59 -12.21
N ALA A 153 -4.24 4.32 -12.41
CA ALA A 153 -3.36 3.19 -12.13
C ALA A 153 -2.08 3.21 -12.97
N ASN A 154 -2.19 3.42 -14.29
CA ASN A 154 -1.03 3.54 -15.17
C ASN A 154 -0.13 4.71 -14.76
N LEU A 155 -0.71 5.84 -14.37
CA LEU A 155 0.05 6.96 -13.81
C LEU A 155 0.81 6.57 -12.53
N ALA A 156 0.18 5.78 -11.64
CA ALA A 156 0.84 5.27 -10.44
C ALA A 156 1.97 4.29 -10.81
N PHE A 157 1.75 3.37 -11.75
CA PHE A 157 2.76 2.45 -12.24
C PHE A 157 3.98 3.19 -12.81
N THR A 158 3.80 4.20 -13.67
CA THR A 158 4.93 4.95 -14.24
C THR A 158 5.77 5.68 -13.18
N LYS A 159 5.15 6.08 -12.06
CA LYS A 159 5.85 6.76 -10.97
C LYS A 159 6.54 5.83 -9.97
N LEU A 160 5.95 4.65 -9.76
CA LEU A 160 6.39 3.71 -8.72
C LEU A 160 7.30 2.61 -9.27
N SER A 161 7.19 2.28 -10.56
CA SER A 161 8.11 1.39 -11.25
C SER A 161 9.42 2.12 -11.58
N ALA A 162 10.54 1.57 -11.13
CA ALA A 162 11.88 2.09 -11.38
C ALA A 162 12.80 1.07 -12.07
N SER A 163 12.45 -0.22 -12.02
CA SER A 163 13.20 -1.32 -12.60
C SER A 163 12.55 -1.84 -13.89
N PRO A 164 13.34 -2.42 -14.81
CA PRO A 164 12.80 -3.05 -16.01
C PRO A 164 11.88 -4.23 -15.67
N GLU A 165 12.18 -4.98 -14.60
CA GLU A 165 11.37 -6.10 -14.12
C GLU A 165 9.96 -5.64 -13.70
N GLU A 166 9.86 -4.56 -12.91
CA GLU A 166 8.56 -3.97 -12.54
C GLU A 166 7.79 -3.52 -13.79
N ASN A 167 8.45 -2.91 -14.77
CA ASN A 167 7.79 -2.48 -16.00
C ASN A 167 7.26 -3.66 -16.83
N THR A 168 8.00 -4.77 -16.90
CA THR A 168 7.52 -6.00 -17.56
C THR A 168 6.25 -6.55 -16.92
N GLU A 169 6.14 -6.52 -15.59
CA GLU A 169 4.91 -6.94 -14.91
C GLU A 169 3.74 -5.97 -15.15
N VAL A 170 4.01 -4.66 -15.26
CA VAL A 170 3.00 -3.66 -15.64
C VAL A 170 2.48 -3.89 -17.06
N GLU A 171 3.37 -4.20 -18.01
CA GLU A 171 2.99 -4.54 -19.39
C GLU A 171 2.16 -5.83 -19.44
N THR A 172 2.54 -6.82 -18.64
CA THR A 172 1.79 -8.07 -18.48
C THR A 172 0.40 -7.82 -17.89
N PHE A 173 0.30 -6.97 -16.88
CA PHE A 173 -0.97 -6.52 -16.30
C PHE A 173 -1.85 -5.82 -17.34
N ASN A 174 -1.32 -4.86 -18.08
CA ASN A 174 -2.08 -4.13 -19.10
C ASN A 174 -2.56 -5.05 -20.24
N SER A 175 -1.72 -6.00 -20.66
CA SER A 175 -2.05 -6.97 -21.71
C SER A 175 -3.13 -7.96 -21.26
N SER A 176 -3.04 -8.44 -20.02
CA SER A 176 -4.05 -9.33 -19.42
C SER A 176 -5.37 -8.60 -19.15
N LEU A 177 -5.34 -7.34 -18.73
CA LEU A 177 -6.53 -6.51 -18.56
C LEU A 177 -7.21 -6.23 -19.91
N ALA A 178 -6.46 -5.95 -20.96
CA ALA A 178 -7.02 -5.80 -22.32
C ALA A 178 -7.66 -7.12 -22.81
N SER A 179 -7.03 -8.25 -22.48
CA SER A 179 -7.59 -9.58 -22.76
C SER A 179 -8.88 -9.83 -21.97
N LEU A 180 -8.93 -9.41 -20.70
CA LEU A 180 -10.10 -9.48 -19.84
C LEU A 180 -11.27 -8.65 -20.38
N VAL A 181 -11.00 -7.40 -20.78
CA VAL A 181 -12.01 -6.54 -21.42
C VAL A 181 -12.55 -7.20 -22.69
N THR A 182 -11.66 -7.77 -23.50
CA THR A 182 -12.04 -8.45 -24.73
C THR A 182 -12.87 -9.70 -24.48
N SER A 183 -12.51 -10.54 -23.49
CA SER A 183 -13.24 -11.76 -23.17
C SER A 183 -14.61 -11.46 -22.53
N VAL A 184 -14.68 -10.45 -21.65
CA VAL A 184 -15.93 -9.99 -21.05
C VAL A 184 -16.88 -9.46 -22.12
N ASN A 185 -16.38 -8.65 -23.06
CA ASN A 185 -17.17 -8.14 -24.18
C ASN A 185 -17.63 -9.23 -25.16
N LYS A 186 -16.85 -10.31 -25.29
CA LYS A 186 -17.22 -11.51 -26.08
C LYS A 186 -18.15 -12.46 -25.32
N ASN A 187 -18.48 -12.15 -24.07
CA ASN A 187 -19.27 -13.01 -23.18
C ASN A 187 -18.63 -14.41 -22.99
N ASP A 188 -17.31 -14.48 -23.01
CA ASP A 188 -16.54 -15.72 -22.81
C ASP A 188 -16.11 -15.84 -21.35
N LEU A 189 -16.81 -16.69 -20.61
CA LEU A 189 -16.67 -16.82 -19.16
C LEU A 189 -15.36 -17.46 -18.73
N GLU A 190 -14.94 -18.53 -19.40
CA GLU A 190 -13.70 -19.24 -19.03
C GLU A 190 -12.47 -18.40 -19.38
N SER A 191 -12.47 -17.76 -20.56
CA SER A 191 -11.40 -16.82 -20.92
C SER A 191 -11.36 -15.61 -19.97
N SER A 192 -12.52 -15.13 -19.50
CA SER A 192 -12.58 -14.02 -18.54
C SER A 192 -12.01 -14.39 -17.17
N LYS A 193 -12.30 -15.59 -16.65
CA LYS A 193 -11.67 -16.08 -15.41
C LYS A 193 -10.15 -16.17 -15.55
N LEU A 194 -9.66 -16.75 -16.65
CA LEU A 194 -8.23 -16.90 -16.89
C LEU A 194 -7.53 -15.55 -17.04
N ALA A 195 -8.11 -14.63 -17.82
CA ALA A 195 -7.58 -13.29 -18.00
C ALA A 195 -7.61 -12.47 -16.69
N PHE A 196 -8.64 -12.67 -15.85
CA PHE A 196 -8.73 -12.05 -14.54
C PHE A 196 -7.63 -12.54 -13.60
N VAL A 197 -7.43 -13.86 -13.50
CA VAL A 197 -6.36 -14.46 -12.68
C VAL A 197 -4.99 -13.99 -13.17
N SER A 198 -4.78 -13.94 -14.48
CA SER A 198 -3.55 -13.41 -15.08
C SER A 198 -3.30 -11.95 -14.70
N SER A 199 -4.35 -11.11 -14.75
CA SER A 199 -4.28 -9.70 -14.34
C SER A 199 -3.97 -9.56 -12.86
N ALA A 200 -4.67 -10.29 -12.00
CA ALA A 200 -4.45 -10.26 -10.55
C ALA A 200 -3.04 -10.74 -10.18
N SER A 201 -2.56 -11.82 -10.80
CA SER A 201 -1.22 -12.37 -10.55
C SER A 201 -0.10 -11.41 -10.99
N ALA A 202 -0.24 -10.78 -12.16
CA ALA A 202 0.74 -9.78 -12.61
C ALA A 202 0.80 -8.58 -11.67
N PHE A 203 -0.36 -8.12 -11.19
CA PHE A 203 -0.43 -7.04 -10.22
C PHE A 203 0.18 -7.41 -8.86
N GLU A 204 -0.09 -8.62 -8.36
CA GLU A 204 0.50 -9.14 -7.12
C GLU A 204 2.03 -9.22 -7.21
N LYS A 205 2.56 -9.74 -8.32
CA LYS A 205 4.01 -9.79 -8.57
C LYS A 205 4.62 -8.40 -8.61
N TRP A 206 4.02 -7.47 -9.35
CA TRP A 206 4.46 -6.08 -9.38
C TRP A 206 4.46 -5.43 -7.99
N SER A 207 3.40 -5.66 -7.20
CA SER A 207 3.30 -5.13 -5.84
C SER A 207 4.33 -5.74 -4.87
N SER A 208 4.75 -6.97 -5.14
CA SER A 208 5.82 -7.65 -4.39
C SER A 208 7.19 -7.09 -4.73
N LEU A 209 7.49 -6.85 -6.02
CA LEU A 209 8.74 -6.26 -6.49
C LEU A 209 8.94 -4.83 -5.95
N THR A 210 7.87 -4.04 -5.94
CA THR A 210 7.88 -2.66 -5.43
C THR A 210 7.86 -2.56 -3.90
N GLY A 211 7.60 -3.67 -3.18
CA GLY A 211 7.47 -3.68 -1.72
C GLY A 211 6.18 -3.03 -1.21
N LEU A 212 5.15 -2.93 -2.06
CA LEU A 212 3.83 -2.36 -1.74
C LEU A 212 2.80 -3.40 -1.28
N LEU A 213 3.11 -4.70 -1.39
CA LEU A 213 2.19 -5.80 -1.08
C LEU A 213 1.51 -5.67 0.30
N GLY A 214 2.24 -5.28 1.34
CA GLY A 214 1.70 -5.09 2.70
C GLY A 214 0.95 -3.77 2.94
N GLN A 215 0.92 -2.88 1.95
CA GLN A 215 0.30 -1.56 2.05
C GLN A 215 -1.04 -1.46 1.31
N LEU A 216 -1.24 -2.32 0.30
CA LEU A 216 -2.46 -2.41 -0.47
C LEU A 216 -3.38 -3.44 0.19
N LYS A 217 -4.63 -3.05 0.47
CA LYS A 217 -5.60 -3.92 1.13
C LYS A 217 -6.40 -4.70 0.09
N GLY A 218 -6.44 -6.02 0.23
CA GLY A 218 -7.30 -6.89 -0.59
C GLY A 218 -6.65 -7.46 -1.85
N ILE A 219 -5.31 -7.51 -1.88
CA ILE A 219 -4.53 -8.39 -2.76
C ILE A 219 -4.52 -9.80 -2.18
#